data_AF-A0A7L2ERU9-F1
#
_entry.id   AF-A0A7L2ERU9-F1
#
_cell.length_a   1.000
_cell.length_b   1.000
_cell.length_c   1.000
_cell.angle_alpha   90.00
_cell.angle_beta   90.00
_cell.angle_gamma   90.00
#
_symmetry.space_group_name_H-M   'P 1'
#
loop_
_entity.id
_entity.type
_entity.pdbx_description
1 polymer ?
#
loop_
_entity_poly.entity_id
_entity_poly.type
_entity_poly.pdbx_seq_one_letter_code
_entity_poly.pdbx_strand_id
1 'polypeptide(L)'
;VEHKTGIPHSPTGQDVIERALQMLKQILARQSSSAAWMSPQQKLCKALFTINFLNSSFENMHAPVVRHLNSNNQFKLSKCPPLLIRDPEIWETKSPYELV
;
A
#
# COMPACT_ATOMS: atom_id res chain seq x y z
N VAL A 1 -20.65 -2.31 7.37
CA VAL A 1 -19.83 -1.79 6.26
C VAL A 1 -20.24 -0.34 6.06
N GLU A 2 -19.32 0.60 6.23
CA GLU A 2 -19.56 2.02 6.01
C GLU A 2 -19.17 2.37 4.56
N HIS A 3 -19.97 3.18 3.86
CA HIS A 3 -19.72 3.56 2.47
C HIS A 3 -19.18 4.99 2.40
N LYS A 4 -17.95 5.14 1.92
CA LYS A 4 -17.32 6.45 1.66
C LYS A 4 -16.97 6.57 0.18
N THR A 5 -17.40 7.64 -0.46
CA THR A 5 -17.09 7.97 -1.85
C THR A 5 -16.14 9.16 -1.92
N GLY A 6 -15.28 9.18 -2.94
CA GLY A 6 -14.34 10.27 -3.16
C GLY A 6 -14.96 11.49 -3.85
N ILE A 7 -14.10 12.43 -4.22
CA ILE A 7 -14.48 13.63 -4.98
C ILE A 7 -14.88 13.20 -6.41
N PRO A 8 -16.03 13.66 -6.93
CA PRO A 8 -16.45 13.34 -8.30
C PRO A 8 -15.36 13.68 -9.33
N HIS A 9 -15.13 12.77 -10.28
CA HIS A 9 -14.16 12.90 -11.38
C HIS A 9 -12.69 13.08 -10.94
N SER A 10 -12.36 12.95 -9.66
CA SER A 10 -10.99 13.02 -9.17
C SER A 10 -10.46 11.61 -8.82
N PRO A 11 -9.42 11.11 -9.51
CA PRO A 11 -8.81 9.82 -9.19
C PRO A 11 -7.96 9.84 -7.91
N THR A 12 -7.59 11.04 -7.43
CA THR A 12 -6.61 11.22 -6.35
C THR A 12 -6.97 10.48 -5.06
N GLY A 13 -8.26 10.35 -4.75
CA GLY A 13 -8.72 9.61 -3.56
C GLY A 13 -8.52 8.08 -3.64
N GLN A 14 -8.08 7.56 -4.79
CA GLN A 14 -7.89 6.12 -5.06
C GLN A 14 -6.47 5.79 -5.53
N ASP A 15 -5.51 6.71 -5.37
CA ASP A 15 -4.14 6.59 -5.89
C ASP A 15 -3.43 5.30 -5.42
N VAL A 16 -3.64 4.88 -4.17
CA VAL A 16 -3.09 3.65 -3.60
C VAL A 16 -3.56 2.43 -4.40
N ILE A 17 -4.85 2.38 -4.76
CA ILE A 17 -5.43 1.29 -5.54
C ILE A 17 -4.95 1.36 -6.99
N GLU A 18 -4.88 2.56 -7.58
CA GLU A 18 -4.36 2.74 -8.94
C GLU A 18 -2.90 2.26 -9.06
N ARG A 19 -2.06 2.59 -8.08
CA ARG A 19 -0.68 2.11 -7.98
C ARG A 19 -0.61 0.59 -7.85
N ALA A 20 -1.46 0.00 -7.01
CA ALA A 20 -1.56 -1.46 -6.86
C ALA A 20 -1.98 -2.13 -8.18
N LEU A 21 -2.92 -1.53 -8.91
CA LEU A 21 -3.37 -2.01 -10.22
C LEU A 21 -2.26 -1.93 -11.28
N GLN A 22 -1.46 -0.86 -11.27
CA GLN A 22 -0.30 -0.73 -12.14
C GLN A 22 0.73 -1.85 -11.88
N MET A 23 1.03 -2.14 -10.61
CA MET A 23 1.93 -3.23 -10.24
C MET A 23 1.38 -4.60 -10.69
N LEU A 24 0.08 -4.84 -10.52
CA LEU A 24 -0.56 -6.07 -10.99
C LEU A 24 -0.41 -6.23 -12.50
N LYS A 25 -0.68 -5.17 -13.28
CA LYS A 25 -0.50 -5.18 -14.74
C LYS A 25 0.94 -5.50 -15.15
N GLN A 26 1.93 -4.92 -14.46
CA GLN A 26 3.34 -5.19 -14.73
C GLN A 26 3.70 -6.65 -14.47
N ILE A 27 3.24 -7.24 -13.36
CA ILE A 27 3.52 -8.65 -13.04
C ILE A 27 2.83 -9.58 -14.04
N LEU A 28 1.57 -9.29 -14.40
CA LEU A 28 0.85 -10.03 -15.44
C LEU A 28 1.58 -9.99 -16.79
N ALA A 29 2.12 -8.83 -17.18
CA ALA A 29 2.89 -8.70 -18.40
C ALA A 29 4.21 -9.50 -18.35
N ARG A 30 4.92 -9.48 -17.21
CA ARG A 30 6.18 -10.22 -17.02
C ARG A 30 6.00 -11.73 -17.10
N GLN A 31 4.88 -12.26 -16.60
CA GLN A 31 4.63 -13.70 -16.64
C GLN A 31 4.02 -14.20 -17.97
N SER A 32 3.73 -13.31 -18.92
CA SER A 32 3.04 -13.66 -20.18
C SER A 32 3.76 -14.75 -20.98
N SER A 33 5.10 -14.77 -20.98
CA SER A 33 5.91 -15.79 -21.64
C SER A 33 6.00 -17.10 -20.84
N SER A 34 6.23 -17.04 -19.53
CA SER A 34 6.40 -18.25 -18.67
C SER A 34 5.09 -18.96 -18.32
N ALA A 35 3.94 -18.31 -18.53
CA ALA A 35 2.63 -18.79 -18.14
C ALA A 35 1.65 -18.87 -19.33
N ALA A 36 2.13 -18.96 -20.58
CA ALA A 36 1.28 -18.95 -21.77
C ALA A 36 0.11 -19.95 -21.69
N TRP A 37 0.39 -21.16 -21.19
CA TRP A 37 -0.54 -22.30 -21.03
C TRP A 37 -1.55 -22.14 -19.87
N MET A 38 -1.35 -21.17 -18.97
CA MET A 38 -2.21 -20.98 -17.80
C MET A 38 -3.50 -20.25 -18.19
N SER A 39 -4.61 -20.62 -17.54
CA SER A 39 -5.87 -19.90 -17.63
C SER A 39 -5.73 -18.46 -17.08
N PRO A 40 -6.62 -17.52 -17.47
CA PRO A 40 -6.60 -16.17 -16.90
C PRO A 40 -6.65 -16.14 -15.36
N GLN A 41 -7.43 -17.03 -14.75
CA GLN A 41 -7.52 -17.14 -13.29
C GLN A 41 -6.20 -17.61 -12.68
N GLN A 42 -5.56 -18.63 -13.26
CA GLN A 42 -4.27 -19.12 -12.78
C GLN A 42 -3.18 -18.04 -12.87
N LYS A 43 -3.16 -17.28 -13.97
CA LYS A 43 -2.28 -16.11 -14.13
C LYS A 43 -2.54 -15.07 -13.03
N LEU A 44 -3.79 -14.77 -12.74
CA LEU A 44 -4.15 -13.83 -11.68
C LEU A 44 -3.72 -14.34 -10.30
N CYS A 45 -4.03 -15.59 -9.94
CA CYS A 45 -3.64 -16.20 -8.67
C CYS A 45 -2.12 -16.18 -8.48
N LYS A 46 -1.35 -16.56 -9.52
CA LYS A 46 0.12 -16.51 -9.50
C LYS A 46 0.64 -15.09 -9.28
N ALA A 47 0.06 -14.09 -9.96
CA ALA A 47 0.47 -12.70 -9.78
C ALA A 47 0.16 -12.19 -8.36
N LEU A 48 -1.03 -12.47 -7.84
CA LEU A 48 -1.42 -12.11 -6.47
C LEU A 48 -0.56 -12.81 -5.43
N PHE A 49 -0.17 -14.06 -5.66
CA PHE A 49 0.75 -14.78 -4.79
C PHE A 49 2.11 -14.07 -4.72
N THR A 50 2.68 -13.73 -5.88
CA THR A 50 3.93 -12.98 -5.94
C THR A 50 3.82 -11.63 -5.20
N ILE A 51 2.74 -10.88 -5.45
CA ILE A 51 2.51 -9.57 -4.82
C ILE A 51 2.40 -9.70 -3.30
N ASN A 52 1.61 -10.63 -2.80
CA ASN A 52 1.24 -10.65 -1.38
C ASN A 52 2.23 -11.43 -0.50
N PHE A 53 2.93 -12.42 -1.06
CA PHE A 53 3.76 -13.37 -0.31
C PHE A 53 5.25 -13.29 -0.62
N LEU A 54 5.63 -12.85 -1.83
CA LEU A 54 7.04 -12.83 -2.26
C LEU A 54 7.62 -11.42 -2.39
N ASN A 55 6.78 -10.38 -2.37
CA ASN A 55 7.22 -9.00 -2.53
C ASN A 55 7.80 -8.41 -1.24
N SER A 56 9.04 -8.77 -0.95
CA SER A 56 9.89 -8.14 0.07
C SER A 56 11.00 -7.33 -0.60
N SER A 57 11.42 -6.23 0.03
CA SER A 57 12.58 -5.45 -0.41
C SER A 57 13.59 -5.32 0.74
N PHE A 58 14.78 -4.80 0.44
CA PHE A 58 15.77 -4.50 1.48
C PHE A 58 15.24 -3.49 2.51
N GLU A 59 14.50 -2.48 2.05
CA GLU A 59 13.86 -1.47 2.90
C GLU A 59 12.62 -2.00 3.64
N ASN A 60 11.97 -3.02 3.09
CA ASN A 60 10.76 -3.64 3.66
C ASN A 60 10.90 -5.16 3.64
N MET A 61 11.60 -5.70 4.63
CA MET A 61 11.93 -7.13 4.70
C MET A 61 10.70 -8.04 4.83
N HIS A 62 9.57 -7.50 5.33
CA HIS A 62 8.33 -8.26 5.50
C HIS A 62 7.42 -8.19 4.28
N ALA A 63 7.06 -9.37 3.75
CA ALA A 63 6.05 -9.49 2.70
C ALA A 63 4.70 -8.90 3.15
N PRO A 64 3.86 -8.38 2.23
CA PRO A 64 2.58 -7.76 2.58
C PRO A 64 1.68 -8.61 3.48
N VAL A 65 1.65 -9.93 3.29
CA VAL A 65 0.86 -10.84 4.14
C VAL A 65 1.27 -10.77 5.61
N VAL A 66 2.58 -10.66 5.91
CA VAL A 66 3.09 -10.60 7.29
C VAL A 66 2.65 -9.29 7.93
N ARG A 67 2.73 -8.19 7.19
CA ARG A 67 2.28 -6.87 7.64
C ARG A 67 0.78 -6.85 7.91
N HIS A 68 -0.02 -7.45 7.02
CA HIS A 68 -1.47 -7.54 7.17
C HIS A 68 -1.87 -8.30 8.45
N LEU A 69 -1.22 -9.44 8.72
CA LEU A 69 -1.52 -10.25 9.91
C LEU A 69 -0.99 -9.60 11.21
N ASN A 70 0.14 -8.91 11.15
CA ASN A 70 0.80 -8.31 12.31
C ASN A 70 0.48 -6.82 12.49
N SER A 71 -0.55 -6.30 11.81
CA SER A 71 -0.93 -4.88 11.74
C SER A 71 -1.05 -4.18 13.11
N ASN A 72 -1.34 -4.94 14.17
CA ASN A 72 -1.68 -4.38 15.47
C ASN A 72 -0.46 -3.90 16.30
N ASN A 73 0.75 -4.42 16.06
CA ASN A 73 1.92 -4.13 16.92
C ASN A 73 3.24 -3.85 16.17
N GLN A 74 3.37 -4.11 14.87
CA GLN A 74 4.67 -3.99 14.18
C GLN A 74 5.14 -2.56 13.93
N PHE A 75 4.22 -1.60 13.82
CA PHE A 75 4.55 -0.20 13.48
C PHE A 75 4.33 0.78 14.63
N LYS A 76 4.00 0.29 15.83
CA LYS A 76 3.96 1.14 17.02
C LYS A 76 5.38 1.58 17.34
N LEU A 77 5.64 2.86 17.18
CA LEU A 77 6.90 3.45 17.61
C LEU A 77 7.02 3.31 19.13
N SER A 78 8.14 2.76 19.60
CA SER A 78 8.43 2.67 21.04
C SER A 78 8.68 4.04 21.67
N LYS A 79 9.02 5.04 20.85
CA LYS A 79 9.12 6.46 21.20
C LYS A 79 8.58 7.28 20.03
N CYS A 80 7.63 8.18 20.31
CA CYS A 80 7.13 9.13 19.31
C CYS A 80 7.84 10.47 19.50
N PRO A 81 8.77 10.87 18.62
CA PRO A 81 9.43 12.16 18.76
C PRO A 81 8.41 13.30 18.61
N PRO A 82 8.60 14.43 19.34
CA PRO A 82 7.73 15.59 19.20
C PRO A 82 7.84 16.17 17.78
N LEU A 83 6.71 16.34 17.10
CA LEU A 83 6.63 16.87 15.75
C LEU A 83 6.06 18.28 15.73
N LEU A 84 6.69 19.15 14.94
CA LEU A 84 6.14 20.46 14.61
C LEU A 84 5.37 20.35 13.29
N ILE A 85 4.08 20.71 13.31
CA ILE A 85 3.21 20.65 12.13
C ILE A 85 2.88 22.09 11.71
N ARG A 86 3.08 22.37 10.42
CA ARG A 86 2.65 23.63 9.79
C ARG A 86 1.17 23.53 9.49
N ASP A 87 0.39 24.40 10.10
CA ASP A 87 -1.03 24.47 9.82
C ASP A 87 -1.26 25.15 8.46
N PRO A 88 -1.90 24.48 7.49
CA PRO A 88 -2.12 25.05 6.15
C PRO A 88 -3.17 26.17 6.12
N GLU A 89 -4.03 26.29 7.13
CA GLU A 89 -5.09 27.31 7.18
C GLU A 89 -4.58 28.63 7.77
N ILE A 90 -3.77 28.56 8.84
CA ILE A 90 -3.24 29.75 9.54
C ILE A 90 -1.76 30.04 9.24
N TRP A 91 -1.07 29.14 8.53
CA TRP A 91 0.35 29.23 8.15
C TRP A 91 1.36 29.26 9.31
N GLU A 92 0.90 29.04 10.54
CA GLU A 92 1.74 28.96 11.74
C GLU A 92 2.24 27.53 12.02
N THR A 93 3.42 27.43 12.63
CA THR A 93 3.93 26.15 13.14
C THR A 93 3.36 25.93 14.54
N LYS A 94 2.56 24.88 14.72
CA LYS A 94 1.98 24.55 16.02
C LYS A 94 2.95 23.72 16.89
N SER A 95 2.82 23.88 18.21
CA SER A 95 3.62 23.24 19.28
C SER A 95 3.62 21.70 19.18
N PRO A 96 4.53 20.97 19.87
CA PRO A 96 4.86 19.61 19.49
C PRO A 96 3.69 18.65 19.64
N TYR A 97 3.37 17.95 18.56
CA TYR A 97 2.42 16.85 18.50
C TYR A 97 3.14 15.53 18.66
N GLU A 98 2.49 14.59 19.35
CA GLU A 98 2.91 13.19 19.30
C GLU A 98 2.43 12.56 17.99
N LEU A 99 3.31 11.79 17.35
CA LEU A 99 2.93 10.94 16.23
C LEU A 99 2.10 9.77 16.77
N VAL A 100 0.86 9.64 16.31
CA VAL A 100 -0.11 8.59 16.74
C VAL A 100 -0.04 7.38 15.82
#